data_AF-A0ABD2LWB0-F1
#
_entry.id   AF-A0ABD2LWB0-F1
#
_cell.length_a   1.000
_cell.length_b   1.000
_cell.length_c   1.000
_cell.angle_alpha   90.00
_cell.angle_beta   90.00
_cell.angle_gamma   90.00
#
_symmetry.space_group_name_H-M   'P 1'
#
loop_
_entity.id
_entity.type
_entity.pdbx_description
1 polymer ?
#
loop_
_entity_poly.entity_id
_entity_poly.type
_entity_poly.pdbx_seq_one_letter_code
_entity_poly.pdbx_strand_id
1 'polypeptide(L)'
;MGNLFFLFLLPVALFRFHFANSSIESLASVIRCATGLDYFRMFDTYNSYGCWCGVGGSGETVDEIDKCCQTHDKCWASSTCSWFQKYFGPTYKFKCLDKFRHQTTLKKHSSEKHRKKKDQSEETVKGVPQCVWDEEFDICAMQLCSCDRSFAECLAKLPVPSAKRECDGQWRPVEDEKPTEKHKGTKSIDKAAK
;
A
#
# COMPACT_ATOMS: atom_id res chain seq x y z
N MET A 1 -33.62 -21.97 37.62
CA MET A 1 -32.69 -22.43 36.56
C MET A 1 -32.48 -21.29 35.59
N GLY A 2 -31.60 -20.34 35.94
CA GLY A 2 -31.36 -19.11 35.18
C GLY A 2 -30.13 -19.21 34.30
N ASN A 3 -30.37 -19.45 33.01
CA ASN A 3 -29.65 -18.90 31.86
C ASN A 3 -28.16 -18.50 31.99
N LEU A 4 -27.28 -19.43 32.38
CA LEU A 4 -25.82 -19.24 32.26
C LEU A 4 -25.32 -19.27 30.79
N PHE A 5 -26.19 -19.67 29.85
CA PHE A 5 -25.87 -19.76 28.42
C PHE A 5 -25.63 -18.39 27.75
N PHE A 6 -26.20 -17.32 28.30
CA PHE A 6 -26.07 -15.97 27.71
C PHE A 6 -24.73 -15.29 28.04
N LEU A 7 -24.02 -15.74 29.08
CA LEU A 7 -22.72 -15.17 29.48
C LEU A 7 -21.57 -15.56 28.53
N PHE A 8 -21.75 -16.58 27.70
CA PHE A 8 -20.75 -17.00 26.70
C PHE A 8 -21.01 -16.45 25.29
N LEU A 9 -22.23 -15.99 24.98
CA LEU A 9 -22.56 -15.42 23.67
C LEU A 9 -22.14 -13.96 23.53
N LEU A 10 -22.17 -13.19 24.63
CA LEU A 10 -21.78 -11.78 24.67
C LEU A 10 -20.28 -11.55 24.38
N PRO A 11 -19.33 -12.29 24.98
CA PRO A 11 -17.92 -12.17 24.66
C PRO A 11 -17.64 -12.55 23.20
N VAL A 12 -18.26 -13.61 22.67
CA VAL A 12 -18.04 -14.06 21.28
C VAL A 12 -18.62 -13.08 20.27
N ALA A 13 -19.78 -12.47 20.54
CA ALA A 13 -20.35 -11.44 19.68
C ALA A 13 -19.53 -10.14 19.69
N LEU A 14 -19.04 -9.71 20.86
CA LEU A 14 -18.14 -8.56 20.98
C LEU A 14 -16.74 -8.85 20.38
N PHE A 15 -16.23 -10.07 20.52
CA PHE A 15 -15.01 -10.52 19.83
C PHE A 15 -15.21 -10.49 18.30
N ARG A 16 -16.36 -10.97 17.80
CA ARG A 16 -16.65 -10.94 16.37
C ARG A 16 -16.83 -9.53 15.82
N PHE A 17 -17.35 -8.59 16.61
CA PHE A 17 -17.50 -7.20 16.19
C PHE A 17 -16.18 -6.42 16.16
N HIS A 18 -15.22 -6.73 17.05
CA HIS A 18 -13.96 -5.99 17.15
C HIS A 18 -12.89 -6.40 16.12
N PHE A 19 -12.94 -7.64 15.59
CA PHE A 19 -11.96 -8.13 14.61
C PHE A 19 -12.40 -8.01 13.14
N ALA A 20 -13.66 -7.68 12.86
CA ALA A 20 -14.22 -7.70 11.50
C ALA A 20 -14.02 -6.39 10.69
N ASN A 21 -13.37 -5.37 11.25
CA ASN A 21 -13.29 -4.04 10.62
C ASN A 21 -11.93 -3.38 10.95
N SER A 22 -10.87 -3.75 10.23
CA SER A 22 -9.55 -3.14 10.41
C SER A 22 -9.11 -2.38 9.15
N SER A 23 -8.20 -1.42 9.30
CA SER A 23 -7.54 -0.75 8.19
C SER A 23 -6.76 -1.74 7.30
N ILE A 24 -6.33 -2.89 7.83
CA ILE A 24 -5.66 -3.96 7.08
C ILE A 24 -6.60 -4.61 6.06
N GLU A 25 -7.87 -4.82 6.39
CA GLU A 25 -8.87 -5.33 5.44
C GLU A 25 -9.12 -4.34 4.29
N SER A 26 -9.07 -3.05 4.62
CA SER A 26 -9.20 -1.97 3.63
C SER A 26 -7.98 -1.95 2.70
N LEU A 27 -6.77 -2.05 3.26
CA LEU A 27 -5.51 -2.18 2.50
C LEU A 27 -5.55 -3.37 1.54
N ALA A 28 -5.96 -4.54 2.01
CA ALA A 28 -6.05 -5.74 1.18
C ALA A 28 -7.03 -5.56 0.01
N SER A 29 -8.17 -4.91 0.27
CA SER A 29 -9.18 -4.63 -0.75
C SER A 29 -8.67 -3.65 -1.82
N VAL A 30 -7.91 -2.63 -1.41
CA VAL A 30 -7.29 -1.64 -2.29
C VAL A 30 -6.20 -2.30 -3.16
N ILE A 31 -5.35 -3.14 -2.58
CA ILE A 31 -4.32 -3.91 -3.31
C ILE A 31 -4.98 -4.87 -4.29
N ARG A 32 -6.03 -5.58 -3.89
CA ARG A 32 -6.80 -6.47 -4.77
C ARG A 32 -7.35 -5.71 -5.98
N CYS A 33 -7.89 -4.51 -5.78
CA CYS A 33 -8.35 -3.67 -6.88
C CYS A 33 -7.23 -3.36 -7.89
N ALA A 34 -6.06 -2.95 -7.41
CA ALA A 34 -4.97 -2.50 -8.27
C ALA A 34 -4.15 -3.65 -8.89
N THR A 35 -4.07 -4.81 -8.23
CA THR A 35 -3.19 -5.91 -8.64
C THR A 35 -3.94 -7.11 -9.19
N GLY A 36 -5.23 -7.27 -8.86
CA GLY A 36 -6.03 -8.46 -9.16
C GLY A 36 -5.73 -9.66 -8.27
N LEU A 37 -4.79 -9.55 -7.32
CA LEU A 37 -4.43 -10.63 -6.40
C LEU A 37 -5.49 -10.76 -5.31
N ASP A 38 -5.91 -11.99 -5.02
CA ASP A 38 -6.74 -12.26 -3.84
C ASP A 38 -5.94 -12.09 -2.54
N TYR A 39 -6.64 -12.04 -1.41
CA TYR A 39 -6.06 -11.80 -0.09
C TYR A 39 -4.94 -12.80 0.25
N PHE A 40 -5.16 -14.09 0.00
CA PHE A 40 -4.19 -15.12 0.35
C PHE A 40 -2.93 -14.98 -0.49
N ARG A 41 -3.10 -14.78 -1.81
CA ARG A 41 -1.96 -14.63 -2.71
C ARG A 41 -1.17 -13.35 -2.45
N MET A 42 -1.86 -12.24 -2.14
CA MET A 42 -1.21 -11.00 -1.72
C MET A 42 -0.38 -11.20 -0.45
N PHE A 43 -0.95 -11.82 0.58
CA PHE A 43 -0.27 -12.08 1.84
C PHE A 43 0.95 -12.98 1.63
N ASP A 44 0.79 -14.09 0.91
CA ASP A 44 1.89 -15.01 0.61
C ASP A 44 2.98 -14.36 -0.25
N THR A 45 2.64 -13.42 -1.14
CA THR A 45 3.62 -12.77 -2.02
C THR A 45 4.41 -11.66 -1.33
N TYR A 46 3.74 -10.75 -0.61
CA TYR A 46 4.35 -9.50 -0.15
C TYR A 46 4.62 -9.45 1.35
N ASN A 47 3.93 -10.26 2.17
CA ASN A 47 4.21 -10.24 3.61
C ASN A 47 5.59 -10.87 3.90
N SER A 48 6.39 -10.19 4.71
CA SER A 48 7.79 -10.57 4.99
C SER A 48 8.65 -10.63 3.71
N TYR A 49 8.47 -9.64 2.82
CA TYR A 49 9.29 -9.47 1.63
C TYR A 49 10.30 -8.35 1.84
N GLY A 50 11.57 -8.63 1.59
CA GLY A 50 12.63 -7.64 1.73
C GLY A 50 12.76 -7.12 3.16
N CYS A 51 13.16 -5.86 3.28
CA CYS A 51 13.44 -5.20 4.55
C CYS A 51 12.25 -4.37 5.10
N TRP A 52 11.24 -4.08 4.28
CA TRP A 52 10.15 -3.18 4.61
C TRP A 52 8.75 -3.79 4.48
N CYS A 53 8.52 -4.77 3.60
CA CYS A 53 7.17 -5.32 3.45
C CYS A 53 6.80 -6.24 4.63
N GLY A 54 6.05 -5.71 5.61
CA GLY A 54 5.60 -6.42 6.79
C GLY A 54 5.48 -5.50 8.00
N VAL A 55 5.46 -6.07 9.20
CA VAL A 55 5.48 -5.27 10.44
C VAL A 55 6.93 -4.89 10.77
N GLY A 56 7.20 -3.59 10.91
CA GLY A 56 8.48 -3.09 11.45
C GLY A 56 9.62 -3.01 10.44
N GLY A 57 9.39 -2.34 9.29
CA GLY A 57 10.40 -2.15 8.24
C GLY A 57 11.56 -1.22 8.62
N SER A 58 12.76 -1.53 8.15
CA SER A 58 13.98 -0.71 8.37
C SER A 58 15.10 -1.11 7.40
N GLY A 59 16.13 -0.26 7.24
CA GLY A 59 17.29 -0.56 6.39
C GLY A 59 17.13 -0.18 4.91
N GLU A 60 18.03 -0.67 4.07
CA GLU A 60 18.05 -0.40 2.62
C GLU A 60 17.06 -1.30 1.88
N THR A 61 16.35 -0.75 0.90
CA THR A 61 15.36 -1.50 0.12
C THR A 61 16.06 -2.47 -0.82
N VAL A 62 15.66 -3.73 -0.84
CA VAL A 62 16.31 -4.77 -1.67
C VAL A 62 15.94 -4.70 -3.15
N ASP A 63 14.78 -4.10 -3.47
CA ASP A 63 14.33 -3.79 -4.83
C ASP A 63 13.14 -2.78 -4.83
N GLU A 64 12.52 -2.60 -6.00
CA GLU A 64 11.39 -1.66 -6.17
C GLU A 64 10.11 -2.10 -5.45
N ILE A 65 9.91 -3.40 -5.18
CA ILE A 65 8.75 -3.88 -4.39
C ILE A 65 8.96 -3.45 -2.94
N ASP A 66 10.14 -3.71 -2.40
CA ASP A 66 10.51 -3.34 -1.04
C ASP A 66 10.46 -1.81 -0.84
N LYS A 67 10.80 -1.05 -1.88
CA LYS A 67 10.67 0.41 -1.91
C LYS A 67 9.21 0.89 -1.91
N CYS A 68 8.29 0.18 -2.56
CA CYS A 68 6.85 0.47 -2.42
C CYS A 68 6.43 0.34 -0.94
N CYS A 69 6.90 -0.71 -0.25
CA CYS A 69 6.61 -0.94 1.16
C CYS A 69 7.25 0.12 2.07
N GLN A 70 8.52 0.48 1.84
CA GLN A 70 9.15 1.58 2.57
C GLN A 70 8.37 2.89 2.44
N THR A 71 7.89 3.20 1.23
CA THR A 71 7.12 4.42 0.97
C THR A 71 5.76 4.37 1.67
N HIS A 72 5.12 3.20 1.69
CA HIS A 72 3.86 2.95 2.40
C HIS A 72 4.02 3.12 3.91
N ASP A 73 5.03 2.49 4.51
CA ASP A 73 5.35 2.60 5.94
C ASP A 73 5.61 4.06 6.34
N LYS A 74 6.39 4.80 5.55
CA LYS A 74 6.63 6.23 5.77
C LYS A 74 5.36 7.06 5.65
N CYS A 75 4.47 6.73 4.70
CA CYS A 75 3.18 7.40 4.54
C CYS A 75 2.29 7.15 5.76
N TRP A 76 2.17 5.90 6.21
CA TRP A 76 1.47 5.55 7.44
C TRP A 76 2.09 6.25 8.67
N ALA A 77 3.41 6.33 8.77
CA ALA A 77 4.10 7.04 9.84
C ALA A 77 3.73 8.54 9.87
N SER A 78 3.59 9.17 8.70
CA SER A 78 3.24 10.59 8.55
C SER A 78 1.75 10.92 8.79
N SER A 79 0.88 9.91 8.83
CA SER A 79 -0.55 10.11 9.10
C SER A 79 -0.79 10.55 10.56
N THR A 80 -1.90 11.26 10.78
CA THR A 80 -2.37 11.68 12.11
C THR A 80 -2.98 10.53 12.91
N CYS A 81 -3.02 9.32 12.37
CA CYS A 81 -3.50 8.13 13.05
C CYS A 81 -2.59 7.77 14.22
N SER A 82 -3.17 7.37 15.35
CA SER A 82 -2.41 6.67 16.40
C SER A 82 -1.90 5.32 15.89
N TRP A 83 -0.87 4.77 16.54
CA TRP A 83 -0.37 3.42 16.21
C TRP A 83 -1.48 2.37 16.28
N PHE A 84 -2.34 2.42 17.30
CA PHE A 84 -3.50 1.54 17.41
C PHE A 84 -4.44 1.67 16.20
N GLN A 85 -4.71 2.90 15.74
CA GLN A 85 -5.58 3.12 14.59
C GLN A 85 -4.99 2.63 13.26
N LYS A 86 -3.67 2.59 13.09
CA LYS A 86 -3.06 2.09 11.85
C LYS A 86 -3.30 0.58 11.66
N TYR A 87 -3.34 -0.19 12.76
CA TYR A 87 -3.50 -1.65 12.70
C TYR A 87 -4.94 -2.11 12.97
N PHE A 88 -5.65 -1.44 13.88
CA PHE A 88 -7.00 -1.80 14.33
C PHE A 88 -8.05 -0.74 14.04
N GLY A 89 -7.65 0.41 13.48
CA GLY A 89 -8.50 1.58 13.36
C GLY A 89 -9.33 1.60 12.09
N PRO A 90 -9.71 2.81 11.65
CA PRO A 90 -10.92 3.00 10.87
C PRO A 90 -10.81 2.26 9.54
N THR A 91 -11.92 1.66 9.14
CA THR A 91 -12.12 1.29 7.76
C THR A 91 -12.37 2.57 6.96
N TYR A 92 -11.97 2.58 5.70
CA TYR A 92 -12.21 3.71 4.80
C TYR A 92 -12.92 3.24 3.54
N LYS A 93 -13.61 4.16 2.86
CA LYS A 93 -14.37 3.87 1.64
C LYS A 93 -13.52 4.14 0.41
N PHE A 94 -13.55 3.23 -0.54
CA PHE A 94 -12.96 3.42 -1.87
C PHE A 94 -13.83 2.79 -2.96
N LYS A 95 -13.66 3.27 -4.19
CA LYS A 95 -14.23 2.67 -5.40
C LYS A 95 -13.12 2.04 -6.21
N CYS A 96 -13.33 0.84 -6.73
CA CYS A 96 -12.45 0.26 -7.73
C CYS A 96 -12.94 0.66 -9.12
N LEU A 97 -12.20 1.50 -9.82
CA LEU A 97 -12.58 1.99 -11.15
C LEU A 97 -11.90 1.13 -12.22
N ASP A 98 -12.65 0.66 -13.21
CA ASP A 98 -12.09 -0.03 -14.36
C ASP A 98 -11.11 0.91 -15.09
N LYS A 99 -9.88 0.44 -15.39
CA LYS A 99 -8.89 1.23 -16.15
C LYS A 99 -9.43 1.74 -17.49
N PHE A 100 -10.36 1.01 -18.10
CA PHE A 100 -11.06 1.42 -19.34
C PHE A 100 -12.03 2.59 -19.14
N ARG A 101 -12.71 2.68 -17.98
CA ARG A 101 -13.68 3.76 -17.69
C ARG A 101 -12.99 5.05 -17.27
N HIS A 102 -11.79 4.98 -16.69
CA HIS A 102 -11.06 6.17 -16.26
C HIS A 102 -10.42 6.94 -17.42
N GLN A 103 -10.12 6.25 -18.51
CA GLN A 103 -9.56 6.89 -19.71
C GLN A 103 -10.63 7.64 -20.52
N THR A 104 -11.90 7.26 -20.42
CA THR A 104 -13.01 7.91 -21.15
C THR A 104 -13.45 9.22 -20.51
N THR A 105 -13.16 9.48 -19.23
CA THR A 105 -13.37 10.80 -18.59
C THR A 105 -12.31 11.84 -18.95
N LEU A 106 -11.09 11.42 -19.33
CA LEU A 106 -10.06 12.32 -19.88
C LEU A 106 -10.15 12.49 -21.40
N LYS A 107 -10.82 11.57 -22.10
CA LYS A 107 -10.99 11.58 -23.56
C LYS A 107 -12.42 11.94 -24.01
N LYS A 108 -13.20 12.66 -23.18
CA LYS A 108 -14.58 13.02 -23.52
C LYS A 108 -14.63 14.23 -24.46
N HIS A 109 -14.12 14.05 -25.69
CA HIS A 109 -14.44 14.90 -26.83
C HIS A 109 -14.35 14.19 -28.20
N SER A 110 -14.57 12.87 -28.25
CA SER A 110 -14.88 12.21 -29.52
C SER A 110 -15.80 11.01 -29.29
N SER A 111 -17.05 11.20 -29.68
CA SER A 111 -18.06 10.18 -29.76
C SER A 111 -17.85 9.35 -31.02
N GLU A 112 -17.56 8.05 -30.89
CA GLU A 112 -18.09 7.11 -31.87
C GLU A 112 -18.23 5.69 -31.35
N LYS A 113 -19.24 5.05 -31.91
CA LYS A 113 -20.00 3.89 -31.47
C LYS A 113 -19.40 2.65 -32.09
N HIS A 114 -18.84 1.72 -31.30
CA HIS A 114 -18.71 0.33 -31.76
C HIS A 114 -18.87 -0.70 -30.64
N ARG A 115 -20.02 -1.39 -30.72
CA ARG A 115 -20.26 -2.75 -30.24
C ARG A 115 -19.23 -3.70 -30.86
N LYS A 116 -18.51 -4.49 -30.04
CA LYS A 116 -18.25 -5.93 -30.31
C LYS A 116 -17.42 -6.63 -29.21
N LYS A 117 -17.84 -7.88 -29.00
CA LYS A 117 -17.13 -9.08 -28.52
C LYS A 117 -16.47 -9.07 -27.14
N LYS A 118 -17.13 -9.75 -26.20
CA LYS A 118 -16.50 -10.39 -25.05
C LYS A 118 -15.95 -11.75 -25.52
N ASP A 119 -14.74 -11.76 -26.08
CA ASP A 119 -13.97 -13.00 -26.23
C ASP A 119 -13.29 -13.29 -24.88
N GLN A 120 -13.43 -14.53 -24.43
CA GLN A 120 -12.87 -15.05 -23.18
C GLN A 120 -11.40 -15.44 -23.40
N SER A 121 -10.45 -14.53 -23.13
CA SER A 121 -9.06 -14.87 -22.78
C SER A 121 -8.22 -13.61 -22.59
N GLU A 122 -8.41 -12.87 -21.49
CA GLU A 122 -7.34 -12.04 -20.90
C GLU A 122 -7.69 -11.69 -19.45
N GLU A 123 -7.34 -12.59 -18.56
CA GLU A 123 -7.17 -12.31 -17.14
C GLU A 123 -5.98 -11.34 -17.00
N THR A 124 -6.20 -10.01 -16.95
CA THR A 124 -5.18 -9.03 -16.47
C THR A 124 -5.60 -7.55 -16.38
N VAL A 125 -6.87 -7.13 -16.57
CA VAL A 125 -7.16 -5.68 -16.43
C VAL A 125 -7.50 -5.28 -15.00
N LYS A 126 -6.42 -5.10 -14.23
CA LYS A 126 -6.29 -4.38 -12.95
C LYS A 126 -7.09 -3.06 -12.92
N GLY A 127 -7.72 -2.70 -11.81
CA GLY A 127 -8.47 -1.44 -11.62
C GLY A 127 -7.62 -0.27 -11.10
N VAL A 128 -8.26 0.86 -10.82
CA VAL A 128 -7.70 2.05 -10.15
C VAL A 128 -8.50 2.31 -8.87
N PRO A 129 -7.90 2.14 -7.68
CA PRO A 129 -8.59 2.45 -6.43
C PRO A 129 -8.73 3.96 -6.26
N GLN A 130 -9.95 4.41 -5.99
CA GLN A 130 -10.30 5.82 -5.80
C GLN A 130 -10.93 6.00 -4.42
N CYS A 131 -10.25 6.71 -3.53
CA CYS A 131 -10.78 7.05 -2.22
C CYS A 131 -12.07 7.85 -2.33
N VAL A 132 -13.02 7.53 -1.45
CA VAL A 132 -14.31 8.21 -1.32
C VAL A 132 -14.34 8.91 0.02
N TRP A 133 -14.70 10.19 -0.02
CA TRP A 133 -14.86 11.04 1.15
C TRP A 133 -16.36 11.28 1.35
N ASP A 134 -16.87 10.95 2.52
CA ASP A 134 -18.20 11.35 2.97
C ASP A 134 -18.11 12.60 3.86
N GLU A 135 -19.28 13.13 4.26
CA GLU A 135 -19.37 14.31 5.13
C GLU A 135 -18.88 14.02 6.56
N GLU A 136 -18.68 12.75 6.91
CA GLU A 136 -18.07 12.30 8.17
C GLU A 136 -16.54 12.33 8.04
N PHE A 137 -15.97 13.46 8.40
CA PHE A 137 -14.57 13.78 8.14
C PHE A 137 -13.61 13.09 9.14
N ASP A 138 -13.27 11.82 8.88
CA ASP A 138 -12.16 11.13 9.57
C ASP A 138 -10.84 11.32 8.79
N ILE A 139 -10.05 12.31 9.20
CA ILE A 139 -8.73 12.62 8.61
C ILE A 139 -7.81 11.39 8.60
N CYS A 140 -7.87 10.55 9.64
CA CYS A 140 -7.03 9.34 9.71
C CYS A 140 -7.44 8.35 8.62
N ALA A 141 -8.73 8.02 8.53
CA ALA A 141 -9.26 7.16 7.46
C ALA A 141 -8.91 7.70 6.07
N MET A 142 -8.94 9.03 5.90
CA MET A 142 -8.58 9.67 4.64
C MET A 142 -7.12 9.48 4.25
N GLN A 143 -6.22 9.72 5.19
CA GLN A 143 -4.78 9.57 4.97
C GLN A 143 -4.41 8.11 4.72
N LEU A 144 -4.97 7.17 5.48
CA LEU A 144 -4.76 5.73 5.26
C LEU A 144 -5.20 5.32 3.86
N CYS A 145 -6.40 5.72 3.41
CA CYS A 145 -6.85 5.42 2.05
C CYS A 145 -5.89 5.96 0.99
N SER A 146 -5.40 7.20 1.17
CA SER A 146 -4.45 7.81 0.24
C SER A 146 -3.12 7.06 0.19
N CYS A 147 -2.58 6.67 1.33
CA CYS A 147 -1.36 5.88 1.43
C CYS A 147 -1.53 4.51 0.75
N ASP A 148 -2.62 3.82 1.07
CA ASP A 148 -2.89 2.46 0.59
C ASP A 148 -3.16 2.44 -0.92
N ARG A 149 -3.84 3.47 -1.44
CA ARG A 149 -3.99 3.69 -2.89
C ARG A 149 -2.63 3.80 -3.57
N SER A 150 -1.76 4.69 -3.07
CA SER A 150 -0.44 4.93 -3.67
C SER A 150 0.41 3.66 -3.64
N PHE A 151 0.36 2.92 -2.54
CA PHE A 151 1.03 1.63 -2.40
C PHE A 151 0.52 0.59 -3.40
N ALA A 152 -0.79 0.43 -3.50
CA ALA A 152 -1.40 -0.51 -4.44
C ALA A 152 -1.10 -0.16 -5.92
N GLU A 153 -1.10 1.13 -6.27
CA GLU A 153 -0.69 1.61 -7.60
C GLU A 153 0.80 1.37 -7.87
N CYS A 154 1.66 1.44 -6.84
CA CYS A 154 3.09 1.11 -6.94
C CYS A 154 3.28 -0.37 -7.26
N LEU A 155 2.70 -1.27 -6.46
CA LEU A 155 2.76 -2.72 -6.68
C LEU A 155 2.17 -3.12 -8.05
N ALA A 156 1.10 -2.45 -8.48
CA ALA A 156 0.43 -2.77 -9.75
C ALA A 156 1.33 -2.57 -10.99
N LYS A 157 2.36 -1.73 -10.90
CA LYS A 157 3.33 -1.43 -11.97
C LYS A 157 4.44 -2.47 -12.07
N LEU A 158 4.64 -3.28 -11.03
CA LEU A 158 5.73 -4.25 -10.94
C LEU A 158 5.21 -5.66 -11.30
N PRO A 159 6.08 -6.55 -11.82
CA PRO A 159 5.75 -7.94 -11.96
C PRO A 159 5.52 -8.57 -10.59
N VAL A 160 4.57 -9.50 -10.49
CA VAL A 160 4.36 -10.28 -9.27
C VAL A 160 5.60 -11.15 -9.05
N PRO A 161 6.29 -11.06 -7.91
CA PRO A 161 7.51 -11.81 -7.68
C PRO A 161 7.19 -13.31 -7.58
N SER A 162 8.05 -14.14 -8.17
CA SER A 162 7.93 -15.61 -8.09
C SER A 162 8.51 -16.20 -6.80
N ALA A 163 9.30 -15.41 -6.06
CA ALA A 163 9.91 -15.78 -4.79
C ALA A 163 10.09 -14.53 -3.92
N LYS A 164 10.10 -14.73 -2.59
CA LYS A 164 10.40 -13.66 -1.63
C LYS A 164 11.87 -13.30 -1.66
N ARG A 165 12.16 -12.03 -1.42
CA ARG A 165 13.51 -11.54 -1.12
C ARG A 165 13.70 -11.47 0.38
N GLU A 166 14.91 -11.80 0.83
CA GLU A 166 15.30 -11.65 2.23
C GLU A 166 15.94 -10.28 2.45
N CYS A 167 15.88 -9.81 3.70
CA CYS A 167 16.65 -8.65 4.12
C CYS A 167 18.00 -9.12 4.67
N ASP A 168 19.11 -8.61 4.13
CA ASP A 168 20.47 -9.00 4.55
C ASP A 168 20.87 -8.49 5.96
N GLY A 169 19.92 -8.00 6.76
CA GLY A 169 20.09 -7.77 8.19
C GLY A 169 20.94 -6.56 8.59
N GLN A 170 21.32 -5.67 7.66
CA GLN A 170 21.88 -4.37 8.05
C GLN A 170 20.78 -3.44 8.53
N TRP A 171 20.39 -3.58 9.80
CA TRP A 171 19.71 -2.52 10.54
C TRP A 171 20.67 -1.33 10.63
N ARG A 172 20.66 -0.44 9.64
CA ARG A 172 21.28 0.87 9.78
C ARG A 172 20.28 1.76 10.51
N PRO A 173 20.62 2.30 11.69
CA PRO A 173 19.79 3.34 12.29
C PRO A 173 19.56 4.43 11.24
N VAL A 174 18.32 4.93 11.15
CA VAL A 174 18.02 6.13 10.36
C VAL A 174 18.78 7.27 11.01
N GLU A 175 20.00 7.55 10.57
CA GLU A 175 20.71 8.77 10.92
C GLU A 175 20.00 9.91 10.21
N ASP A 176 19.43 10.82 10.99
CA ASP A 176 18.82 12.06 10.52
C ASP A 176 19.69 12.69 9.43
N GLU A 177 19.14 12.89 8.23
CA GLU A 177 19.82 13.56 7.13
C GLU A 177 20.25 14.97 7.57
N LYS A 178 21.51 15.11 8.01
CA LYS A 178 22.15 16.41 8.12
C LYS A 178 22.56 16.86 6.72
N PRO A 179 22.26 18.10 6.30
CA PRO A 179 22.60 18.57 4.96
C PRO A 179 24.11 18.50 4.75
N THR A 180 24.56 17.72 3.76
CA THR A 180 25.98 17.61 3.43
C THR A 180 26.47 18.91 2.78
N GLU A 181 27.45 19.55 3.42
CA GLU A 181 28.22 20.64 2.85
C GLU A 181 28.99 20.16 1.62
N LYS A 182 28.93 20.97 0.56
CA LYS A 182 29.64 20.75 -0.71
C LYS A 182 31.15 20.63 -0.46
N HIS A 183 31.72 19.47 -0.79
CA HIS A 183 33.16 19.31 -0.96
C HIS A 183 33.68 20.26 -2.06
N LYS A 184 34.45 21.27 -1.66
CA LYS A 184 35.34 22.02 -2.56
C LYS A 184 36.45 21.06 -3.01
N GLY A 185 36.44 20.67 -4.28
CA GLY A 185 37.56 20.00 -4.92
C GLY A 185 38.78 20.91 -4.97
N THR A 186 39.84 20.54 -4.25
CA THR A 186 41.18 21.10 -4.44
C THR A 186 41.79 20.48 -5.71
N LYS A 187 42.02 21.31 -6.73
CA LYS A 187 42.82 20.94 -7.89
C LYS A 187 44.28 20.73 -7.45
N SER A 188 44.82 19.53 -7.65
CA SER A 188 46.26 19.31 -7.69
C SER A 188 46.82 20.00 -8.93
N ILE A 189 47.87 20.78 -8.75
CA ILE A 189 48.63 21.37 -9.86
C ILE A 189 49.81 20.43 -10.10
N ASP A 190 49.78 19.74 -11.23
CA ASP A 190 50.89 18.95 -11.72
C ASP A 190 52.07 19.88 -12.04
N LYS A 191 53.21 19.68 -11.36
CA LYS A 191 54.50 20.20 -11.79
C LYS A 191 55.18 19.14 -12.65
N ALA A 192 55.22 19.37 -13.96
CA ALA A 192 56.08 18.65 -14.88
C ALA A 192 56.81 19.64 -15.81
N ALA A 193 58.13 19.70 -15.63
CA ALA A 193 59.18 19.86 -16.63
C ALA A 193 59.04 20.91 -17.76
N LYS A 194 59.80 22.02 -17.64
CA LYS A 194 60.98 22.33 -18.48
C LYS A 194 61.72 23.55 -17.96
#